data_AF-M7NYW8-F1
#
_entry.id   AF-M7NYW8-F1
#
_cell.length_a   1.000
_cell.length_b   1.000
_cell.length_c   1.000
_cell.angle_alpha   90.00
_cell.angle_beta   90.00
_cell.angle_gamma   90.00
#
_symmetry.space_group_name_H-M   'P 1'
#
loop_
_entity.id
_entity.type
_entity.pdbx_description
1 polymer ?
#
loop_
_entity_poly.entity_id
_entity_poly.type
_entity_poly.pdbx_seq_one_letter_code
_entity_poly.pdbx_strand_id
1 'polypeptide(L)'
;MGKKLARTALKHRTETLQAERRERNSKATLLLERWGQSLREQASGVWVEGSEPENIEDQMTSEVMSSLTPEILEIARLHWSMGNAPAEIASKTTRSRTDIREHLAAVRELVADKVLM
;
A
#
# COMPACT_ATOMS: atom_id res chain seq x y z
N MET A 1 20.05 -24.65 -32.25
CA MET A 1 19.63 -23.24 -32.05
C MET A 1 18.46 -23.06 -31.06
N GLY A 2 17.55 -24.02 -30.84
CA GLY A 2 16.34 -23.83 -30.00
C GLY A 2 16.54 -23.53 -28.49
N LYS A 3 17.63 -24.00 -27.87
CA LYS A 3 17.89 -23.79 -26.42
C LYS A 3 18.25 -22.35 -26.04
N LYS A 4 18.66 -21.50 -26.99
CA LYS A 4 18.95 -20.07 -26.73
C LYS A 4 17.66 -19.24 -26.79
N LEU A 5 16.78 -19.51 -27.76
CA LEU A 5 15.50 -18.82 -27.91
C LEU A 5 14.56 -19.04 -26.70
N ALA A 6 14.48 -20.27 -26.18
CA ALA A 6 13.69 -20.57 -24.98
C ALA A 6 14.18 -19.85 -23.72
N ARG A 7 15.51 -19.66 -23.57
CA ARG A 7 16.09 -18.92 -22.44
C ARG A 7 15.82 -17.42 -22.54
N THR A 8 15.89 -16.84 -23.74
CA THR A 8 15.57 -15.43 -23.95
C THR A 8 14.09 -15.14 -23.70
N ALA A 9 13.19 -16.02 -24.18
CA ALA A 9 11.75 -15.87 -23.94
C ALA A 9 11.38 -16.00 -22.46
N LEU A 10 12.01 -16.94 -21.73
CA LEU A 10 11.80 -17.08 -20.28
C LEU A 10 12.29 -15.86 -19.51
N LYS A 11 13.48 -15.35 -19.84
CA LYS A 11 14.03 -14.14 -19.22
C LYS A 11 13.11 -12.93 -19.43
N HIS A 12 12.67 -12.70 -20.67
CA HIS A 12 11.76 -11.60 -20.97
C HIS A 12 10.44 -11.74 -20.20
N ARG A 13 9.85 -12.95 -20.15
CA ARG A 13 8.63 -13.20 -19.37
C ARG A 13 8.81 -12.90 -17.88
N THR A 14 9.95 -13.29 -17.29
CA THR A 14 10.23 -12.99 -15.88
C THR A 14 10.43 -11.51 -15.62
N GLU A 15 11.07 -10.78 -16.54
CA GLU A 15 11.28 -9.34 -16.44
C GLU A 15 9.94 -8.58 -16.56
N THR A 16 9.08 -8.98 -17.49
CA THR A 16 7.73 -8.41 -17.63
C THR A 16 6.90 -8.61 -16.35
N LEU A 17 6.85 -9.82 -15.80
CA LEU A 17 6.11 -10.11 -14.56
C LEU A 17 6.66 -9.32 -13.36
N GLN A 18 7.97 -9.13 -13.28
CA GLN A 18 8.58 -8.30 -12.23
C GLN A 18 8.24 -6.82 -12.39
N ALA A 19 8.21 -6.32 -13.63
CA ALA A 19 7.82 -4.94 -13.91
C ALA A 19 6.35 -4.69 -13.54
N GLU A 20 5.45 -5.59 -13.94
CA GLU A 20 4.03 -5.54 -13.57
C GLU A 20 3.82 -5.54 -12.06
N ARG A 21 4.53 -6.42 -11.33
CA ARG A 21 4.47 -6.46 -9.87
C ARG A 21 4.98 -5.16 -9.24
N ARG A 22 6.02 -4.55 -9.79
CA ARG A 22 6.55 -3.26 -9.31
C ARG A 22 5.54 -2.15 -9.53
N GLU A 23 4.97 -2.06 -10.72
CA GLU A 23 3.96 -1.06 -11.06
C GLU A 23 2.73 -1.17 -10.15
N ARG A 24 2.23 -2.39 -9.93
CA ARG A 24 1.12 -2.65 -9.00
C ARG A 24 1.45 -2.18 -7.58
N ASN A 25 2.64 -2.50 -7.07
CA ASN A 25 3.05 -2.04 -5.74
C ASN A 25 3.19 -0.51 -5.66
N SER A 26 3.69 0.13 -6.72
CA SER A 26 3.77 1.59 -6.80
C SER A 26 2.37 2.22 -6.75
N LYS A 27 1.42 1.71 -7.54
CA LYS A 27 0.02 2.17 -7.52
C LYS A 27 -0.64 1.98 -6.17
N ALA A 28 -0.46 0.82 -5.53
CA ALA A 28 -1.00 0.56 -4.19
C ALA A 28 -0.40 1.50 -3.13
N THR A 29 0.88 1.87 -3.28
CA THR A 29 1.52 2.86 -2.39
C THR A 29 0.85 4.23 -2.54
N LEU A 30 0.58 4.68 -3.77
CA LEU A 30 -0.12 5.94 -4.04
C LEU A 30 -1.53 5.96 -3.45
N LEU A 31 -2.28 4.86 -3.56
CA LEU A 31 -3.61 4.74 -2.96
C LEU A 31 -3.56 4.85 -1.44
N LEU A 32 -2.58 4.22 -0.81
CA LEU A 32 -2.38 4.30 0.65
C LEU A 32 -1.95 5.69 1.11
N GLU A 33 -1.12 6.39 0.33
CA GLU A 33 -0.75 7.79 0.60
C GLU A 33 -1.96 8.73 0.50
N ARG A 34 -2.81 8.55 -0.52
CA ARG A 34 -4.08 9.29 -0.69
C ARG A 34 -5.05 9.00 0.44
N TRP A 35 -5.19 7.75 0.85
CA TRP A 35 -5.98 7.38 2.04
C TRP A 35 -5.44 8.07 3.30
N GLY A 36 -4.12 8.07 3.50
CA GLY A 36 -3.48 8.74 4.63
C GLY A 36 -3.70 10.26 4.62
N GLN A 37 -3.73 10.87 3.43
CA GLN A 37 -4.07 12.28 3.23
C GLN A 37 -5.53 12.58 3.58
N SER A 38 -6.47 11.77 3.09
CA SER A 38 -7.90 11.93 3.42
C SER A 38 -8.14 11.91 4.93
N LEU A 39 -7.44 11.04 5.68
CA LEU A 39 -7.51 11.03 7.14
C LEU A 39 -7.01 12.33 7.79
N ARG A 40 -5.94 12.94 7.26
CA ARG A 40 -5.42 14.21 7.77
C ARG A 40 -6.39 15.36 7.51
N GLU A 41 -7.03 15.37 6.35
CA GLU A 41 -8.03 16.38 5.96
C GLU A 41 -9.29 16.29 6.82
N GLN A 42 -9.76 15.07 7.12
CA GLN A 42 -10.85 14.84 8.07
C GLN A 42 -10.48 15.31 9.48
N ALA A 43 -9.27 15.02 9.94
CA ALA A 43 -8.79 15.40 11.27
C ALA A 43 -8.58 16.91 11.43
N SER A 44 -8.23 17.63 10.35
CA SER A 44 -8.03 19.09 10.37
C SER A 44 -9.33 19.89 10.32
N GLY A 45 -10.49 19.21 10.18
CA GLY A 45 -11.80 19.87 10.09
C GLY A 45 -11.99 20.67 8.80
N VAL A 46 -11.12 20.49 7.81
CA VAL A 46 -11.30 21.01 6.46
C VAL A 46 -12.31 20.11 5.76
N TRP A 47 -13.59 20.38 6.00
CA TRP A 47 -14.68 19.77 5.23
C TRP A 47 -14.64 20.32 3.82
N VAL A 48 -14.01 19.58 2.91
CA VAL A 48 -14.22 19.79 1.47
C VAL A 48 -15.63 19.26 1.18
N GLU A 49 -16.58 20.17 1.06
CA GLU A 49 -17.97 19.87 0.70
C GLU A 49 -17.96 19.13 -0.66
N GLY A 50 -18.21 17.82 -0.63
CA GLY A 50 -18.11 16.94 -1.81
C GLY A 50 -17.12 15.77 -1.72
N SER A 51 -16.57 15.42 -0.54
CA SER A 51 -15.68 14.26 -0.38
C SER A 51 -16.40 12.90 -0.45
N GLU A 52 -17.19 12.67 -1.50
CA GLU A 52 -17.35 11.30 -1.97
C GLU A 52 -15.97 10.79 -2.41
N PRO A 53 -15.69 9.47 -2.33
CA PRO A 53 -14.48 8.93 -2.92
C PRO A 53 -14.44 9.37 -4.39
N GLU A 54 -13.52 10.28 -4.74
CA GLU A 54 -13.39 10.77 -6.13
C GLU A 54 -13.16 9.61 -7.11
N ASN A 55 -12.73 8.45 -6.60
CA ASN A 55 -12.44 7.26 -7.36
C ASN A 55 -12.85 5.98 -6.61
N ILE A 56 -13.33 4.97 -7.35
CA ILE A 56 -13.71 3.66 -6.81
C ILE A 56 -12.54 2.99 -6.08
N GLU A 57 -11.32 3.24 -6.53
CA GLU A 57 -10.10 2.72 -5.91
C GLU A 57 -9.89 3.24 -4.49
N ASP A 58 -10.29 4.48 -4.19
CA ASP A 58 -10.17 5.06 -2.84
C ASP A 58 -11.20 4.49 -1.88
N GLN A 59 -12.41 4.24 -2.38
CA GLN A 59 -13.45 3.54 -1.64
C GLN A 59 -13.00 2.13 -1.28
N MET A 60 -12.53 1.36 -2.28
CA MET A 60 -12.04 0.01 -2.06
C MET A 60 -10.81 -0.02 -1.15
N THR A 61 -9.90 0.94 -1.28
CA THR A 61 -8.76 1.08 -0.36
C THR A 61 -9.25 1.32 1.07
N SER A 62 -10.22 2.22 1.26
CA SER A 62 -10.80 2.49 2.58
C SER A 62 -11.48 1.27 3.20
N GLU A 63 -12.18 0.47 2.39
CA GLU A 63 -12.77 -0.82 2.83
C GLU A 63 -11.70 -1.82 3.26
N VAL A 64 -10.61 -1.93 2.49
CA VAL A 64 -9.46 -2.77 2.87
C VAL A 64 -8.90 -2.31 4.21
N MET A 65 -8.67 -1.01 4.38
CA MET A 65 -8.11 -0.46 5.62
C MET A 65 -9.04 -0.68 6.82
N SER A 66 -10.35 -0.53 6.65
CA SER A 66 -11.35 -0.80 7.70
C SER A 66 -11.46 -2.27 8.08
N SER A 67 -11.00 -3.19 7.22
CA SER A 67 -10.98 -4.64 7.51
C SER A 67 -9.76 -5.11 8.29
N LEU A 68 -8.75 -4.24 8.46
CA LEU A 68 -7.53 -4.56 9.20
C LEU A 68 -7.80 -4.66 10.69
N THR A 69 -6.96 -5.42 11.41
CA THR A 69 -6.99 -5.41 12.87
C THR A 69 -6.59 -4.02 13.39
N PRO A 70 -7.06 -3.61 14.58
CA PRO A 70 -6.75 -2.29 15.13
C PRO A 70 -5.24 -1.99 15.21
N GLU A 71 -4.44 -3.02 15.50
CA GLU A 71 -2.98 -2.91 15.59
C GLU A 71 -2.33 -2.63 14.24
N ILE A 72 -2.73 -3.33 13.18
CA ILE A 72 -2.16 -3.15 11.84
C ILE A 72 -2.68 -1.83 11.25
N LEU A 73 -3.94 -1.49 11.50
CA LEU A 73 -4.51 -0.21 11.11
C LEU A 73 -3.74 0.96 11.74
N GLU A 74 -3.36 0.85 13.01
CA GLU A 74 -2.57 1.89 13.68
C GLU A 74 -1.16 2.02 13.07
N ILE A 75 -0.48 0.90 12.78
CA ILE A 75 0.80 0.91 12.06
C ILE A 75 0.65 1.62 10.71
N ALA A 76 -0.40 1.32 9.96
CA ALA A 76 -0.68 1.93 8.68
C ALA A 76 -0.96 3.43 8.79
N ARG A 77 -1.74 3.86 9.79
CA ARG A 77 -1.99 5.29 10.08
C ARG A 77 -0.70 6.02 10.42
N LEU A 78 0.11 5.47 11.32
CA LEU A 78 1.40 6.05 11.68
C LEU A 78 2.31 6.23 10.47
N HIS A 79 2.28 5.29 9.51
CA HIS A 79 3.09 5.36 8.31
C HIS A 79 2.54 6.32 7.25
N TRP A 80 1.35 6.05 6.70
CA TRP A 80 0.82 6.77 5.53
C TRP A 80 0.07 8.06 5.89
N SER A 81 -0.50 8.15 7.09
CA SER A 81 -1.16 9.37 7.55
C SER A 81 -0.22 10.30 8.30
N MET A 82 0.68 9.77 9.14
CA MET A 82 1.59 10.62 9.93
C MET A 82 3.02 10.71 9.37
N GLY A 83 3.34 9.98 8.30
CA GLY A 83 4.64 10.05 7.64
C GLY A 83 5.79 9.44 8.44
N ASN A 84 5.53 8.62 9.47
CA ASN A 84 6.59 8.03 10.29
C ASN A 84 7.31 6.93 9.52
N ALA A 85 8.64 6.88 9.65
CA ALA A 85 9.45 5.77 9.17
C ALA A 85 9.25 4.51 10.05
N PRO A 86 9.50 3.30 9.54
CA PRO A 86 9.36 2.06 10.33
C PRO A 86 10.16 2.04 11.63
N ALA A 87 11.29 2.75 11.70
CA ALA A 87 12.08 2.86 12.92
C ALA A 87 11.42 3.74 14.00
N GLU A 88 10.72 4.80 13.59
CA GLU A 88 9.97 5.68 14.48
C GLU A 88 8.67 5.03 14.95
N ILE A 89 8.04 4.22 14.09
CA ILE A 89 6.91 3.39 14.50
C ILE A 89 7.38 2.34 15.50
N ALA A 90 8.56 1.74 15.33
CA ALA A 90 9.12 0.76 16.25
C ALA A 90 9.47 1.35 17.63
N SER A 91 9.71 2.65 17.74
CA SER A 91 9.91 3.30 19.04
C SER A 91 8.59 3.67 19.73
N LYS A 92 7.51 3.85 18.95
CA LYS A 92 6.15 4.13 19.43
C LYS A 92 5.32 2.88 19.72
N THR A 93 5.70 1.77 19.11
CA THR A 93 5.04 0.46 19.25
C THR A 93 6.00 -0.50 19.90
N THR A 94 5.53 -1.48 20.68
CA THR A 94 6.39 -2.50 21.30
C THR A 94 6.84 -3.58 20.29
N ARG A 95 6.94 -3.24 19.00
CA ARG A 95 7.20 -4.14 17.88
C ARG A 95 8.55 -3.84 17.24
N SER A 96 9.14 -4.84 16.60
CA SER A 96 10.44 -4.67 15.94
C SER A 96 10.29 -3.91 14.61
N ARG A 97 11.37 -3.26 14.16
CA ARG A 97 11.41 -2.60 12.84
C ARG A 97 11.11 -3.59 11.70
N THR A 98 11.54 -4.85 11.83
CA THR A 98 11.32 -5.88 10.82
C THR A 98 9.84 -6.25 10.74
N ASP A 99 9.22 -6.49 11.89
CA ASP A 99 7.79 -6.79 12.01
C ASP A 99 6.91 -5.67 11.41
N ILE A 100 7.24 -4.41 11.68
CA ILE A 100 6.54 -3.27 11.07
C ILE A 100 6.67 -3.26 9.55
N ARG A 101 7.87 -3.52 9.01
CA ARG A 101 8.07 -3.59 7.55
C ARG A 101 7.27 -4.70 6.91
N GLU A 102 7.18 -5.85 7.57
CA GLU A 102 6.38 -6.99 7.11
C GLU A 102 4.89 -6.63 7.10
N HIS A 103 4.39 -5.99 8.15
CA HIS A 103 3.01 -5.50 8.18
C HIS A 103 2.71 -4.45 7.12
N LEU A 104 3.57 -3.45 6.93
CA LEU A 104 3.39 -2.44 5.88
C LEU A 104 3.44 -3.06 4.47
N ALA A 105 4.34 -4.03 4.25
CA ALA A 105 4.41 -4.77 3.00
C ALA A 105 3.13 -5.59 2.76
N ALA A 106 2.63 -6.28 3.78
CA ALA A 106 1.40 -7.07 3.71
C ALA A 106 0.17 -6.19 3.42
N VAL A 107 0.06 -5.01 4.05
CA VAL A 107 -1.01 -4.04 3.75
C VAL A 107 -0.94 -3.57 2.30
N ARG A 108 0.26 -3.23 1.81
CA ARG A 108 0.44 -2.82 0.41
C ARG A 108 0.06 -3.93 -0.57
N GLU A 109 0.47 -5.16 -0.30
CA GLU A 109 0.09 -6.31 -1.14
C GLU A 109 -1.42 -6.54 -1.10
N LEU A 110 -2.06 -6.45 0.08
CA LEU A 110 -3.50 -6.59 0.21
C LEU A 110 -4.29 -5.55 -0.59
N VAL A 111 -3.85 -4.28 -0.58
CA VAL A 111 -4.44 -3.23 -1.42
C VAL A 111 -4.18 -3.50 -2.89
N ALA A 112 -2.95 -3.87 -3.26
CA ALA A 112 -2.61 -4.19 -4.64
C ALA A 112 -3.44 -5.35 -5.20
N ASP A 113 -3.76 -6.36 -4.38
CA ASP A 113 -4.52 -7.53 -4.79
C ASP A 113 -6.02 -7.25 -4.88
N LYS A 114 -6.55 -6.47 -3.95
CA LYS A 114 -8.00 -6.21 -3.89
C LYS A 114 -8.45 -5.06 -4.78
N VAL A 115 -7.62 -4.04 -4.97
CA VAL A 115 -8.02 -2.81 -5.68
C VAL A 115 -7.56 -2.82 -7.14
N LEU A 116 -6.36 -3.33 -7.42
CA LEU A 116 -5.71 -3.17 -8.73
C LEU A 116 -5.76 -4.43 -9.62
N MET A 117 -6.65 -5.39 -9.28
CA MET A 117 -6.83 -6.73 -9.90
C MET A 117 -5.97 -7.03 -11.12
#